data_AF-A0A5J4SPB9-F1
#
_entry.id   AF-A0A5J4SPB9-F1
#
_cell.length_a   1.000
_cell.length_b   1.000
_cell.length_c   1.000
_cell.angle_alpha   90.00
_cell.angle_beta   90.00
_cell.angle_gamma   90.00
#
_symmetry.space_group_name_H-M   'P 1'
#
loop_
_entity.id
_entity.type
_entity.pdbx_description
1 polymer ?
#
loop_
_entity_poly.entity_id
_entity_poly.type
_entity_poly.pdbx_seq_one_letter_code
_entity_poly.pdbx_strand_id
1 'polypeptide(L)' 'MKKTKGEKEEQQGEQPQTPPKVEPLFLAQYRASYPAATRFHVTGDKMVFLNHDEACLHQKHCKGKLQTY' A
#
# COMPACT_ATOMS: atom_id res chain seq x y z
N MET A 1 18.30 -3.77 37.38
CA MET A 1 17.73 -2.45 36.98
C MET A 1 16.89 -2.66 35.73
N LYS A 2 15.65 -2.19 35.78
CA LYS A 2 14.61 -2.39 34.75
C LYS A 2 14.95 -1.60 33.48
N LYS A 3 14.80 -2.21 32.30
CA LYS A 3 14.64 -1.48 31.03
C LYS A 3 13.36 -1.97 30.35
N THR A 4 12.29 -1.21 30.55
CA THR A 4 11.09 -1.14 29.72
C THR A 4 11.38 -0.26 28.51
N LYS A 5 11.09 -0.71 27.28
CA LYS A 5 10.49 0.10 26.20
C LYS A 5 10.35 -0.67 24.87
N GLY A 6 9.12 -0.80 24.40
CA GLY A 6 8.77 -0.58 23.00
C GLY A 6 8.63 -1.82 22.11
N GLU A 7 7.60 -2.63 22.32
CA GLU A 7 6.99 -3.36 21.21
C GLU A 7 6.16 -2.37 20.39
N LYS A 8 6.76 -1.94 19.28
CA LYS A 8 6.09 -1.26 18.18
C LYS A 8 6.14 -2.22 17.00
N GLU A 9 5.28 -3.23 17.05
CA GLU A 9 5.05 -4.13 15.91
C GLU A 9 4.11 -3.44 14.93
N GLU A 10 4.68 -2.49 14.19
CA GLU A 10 4.02 -1.85 13.05
C GLU A 10 5.14 -1.44 12.10
N GLN A 11 5.65 -2.42 11.34
CA GLN A 11 6.57 -2.22 10.21
C GLN A 11 6.93 -3.58 9.60
N GLN A 12 6.05 -4.09 8.74
CA GLN A 12 6.48 -4.99 7.66
C GLN A 12 5.78 -4.54 6.39
N GLY A 13 6.47 -3.70 5.62
CA GLY A 13 6.07 -3.44 4.24
C GLY A 13 6.18 -2.00 3.74
N GLU A 14 6.63 -1.04 4.53
CA GLU A 14 7.10 0.23 3.96
C GLU A 14 8.43 -0.02 3.27
N GLN A 15 8.38 -0.60 2.07
CA GLN A 15 9.42 -0.34 1.10
C GLN A 15 9.23 1.14 0.71
N PRO A 16 10.18 2.05 0.98
CA PRO A 16 10.14 3.40 0.47
C PRO A 16 10.42 3.35 -1.03
N GLN A 17 9.51 2.77 -1.80
CA GLN A 17 9.42 3.03 -3.21
C GLN A 17 8.85 4.44 -3.28
N THR A 18 9.74 5.40 -3.52
CA THR A 18 9.36 6.75 -3.94
C THR A 18 8.14 6.63 -4.84
N PRO A 19 7.01 7.30 -4.51
CA PRO A 19 5.82 7.21 -5.34
C PRO A 19 6.28 7.53 -6.77
N PRO A 20 5.95 6.68 -7.75
CA PRO A 20 6.31 6.94 -9.14
C PRO A 20 5.92 8.38 -9.45
N LYS A 21 6.84 9.13 -10.08
CA LYS A 21 6.64 10.55 -10.38
C LYS A 21 5.37 10.83 -11.22
N VAL A 22 4.74 9.77 -11.72
CA VAL A 22 3.51 9.75 -12.48
C VAL A 22 2.59 8.69 -11.87
N GLU A 23 1.47 9.12 -11.28
CA GLU A 23 0.38 8.21 -10.92
C GLU A 23 -0.24 7.61 -12.19
N PRO A 24 -0.56 6.31 -12.22
CA PRO A 24 -1.27 5.69 -13.31
C PRO A 24 -2.61 6.37 -13.60
N LEU A 25 -2.97 6.53 -14.87
CA LEU A 25 -4.24 7.16 -15.28
C LEU A 25 -5.48 6.46 -14.69
N PHE A 26 -5.43 5.15 -14.45
CA PHE A 26 -6.55 4.43 -13.82
C PHE A 26 -6.78 4.86 -12.37
N LEU A 27 -5.72 5.26 -11.63
CA LEU A 27 -5.82 5.70 -10.24
C LEU A 27 -6.61 6.99 -10.08
N ALA A 28 -6.63 7.85 -11.11
CA ALA A 28 -7.46 9.05 -11.11
C ALA A 28 -8.96 8.73 -10.95
N GLN A 29 -9.43 7.62 -11.54
CA GLN A 29 -10.82 7.18 -11.41
C GLN A 29 -11.13 6.68 -9.99
N TYR A 30 -10.16 5.98 -9.36
CA TYR A 30 -10.28 5.55 -7.97
C TYR A 30 -10.26 6.74 -7.00
N ARG A 31 -9.41 7.75 -7.21
CA ARG A 31 -9.40 9.00 -6.43
C ARG A 31 -10.72 9.74 -6.54
N ALA A 32 -11.33 9.79 -7.73
CA ALA A 32 -12.64 10.40 -7.93
C ALA A 32 -13.76 9.62 -7.21
N SER A 33 -13.67 8.29 -7.18
CA SER A 33 -14.67 7.41 -6.54
C SER A 33 -14.51 7.34 -5.01
N TYR A 34 -13.27 7.48 -4.53
CA TYR A 34 -12.89 7.44 -3.12
C TYR A 34 -12.14 8.72 -2.72
N PRO A 35 -12.83 9.88 -2.67
CA PRO A 35 -12.19 11.16 -2.36
C PRO A 35 -11.64 11.24 -0.92
N ALA A 36 -12.14 10.39 -0.02
CA ALA A 36 -11.65 10.27 1.36
C ALA A 36 -10.37 9.42 1.48
N ALA A 37 -10.03 8.62 0.46
CA ALA A 37 -8.86 7.77 0.50
C ALA A 37 -7.60 8.56 0.15
N THR A 38 -6.69 8.64 1.11
CA THR A 38 -5.40 9.35 0.96
C THR A 38 -4.33 8.48 0.31
N ARG A 39 -4.45 7.15 0.41
CA ARG A 39 -3.47 6.18 -0.08
C ARG A 39 -4.17 5.08 -0.88
N PHE A 40 -3.52 4.60 -1.92
CA PHE A 40 -3.97 3.47 -2.71
C PHE A 40 -2.86 2.44 -2.86
N HIS A 41 -3.18 1.19 -2.60
CA HIS A 41 -2.26 0.07 -2.71
C HIS A 41 -2.54 -0.69 -3.99
N VAL A 42 -1.60 -0.64 -4.93
CA VAL A 42 -1.70 -1.24 -6.25
C VAL A 42 -0.82 -2.48 -6.31
N THR A 43 -1.41 -3.63 -6.55
CA THR A 43 -0.68 -4.90 -6.72
C THR A 43 -0.15 -5.05 -8.14
N GLY A 44 0.77 -5.99 -8.35
CA GLY A 44 1.43 -6.18 -9.65
C GLY A 44 0.51 -6.55 -10.82
N ASP A 45 -0.67 -7.07 -10.52
CA ASP A 45 -1.77 -7.37 -11.46
C ASP A 45 -2.68 -6.16 -11.71
N LYS A 46 -2.29 -4.96 -11.27
CA LYS A 46 -3.03 -3.69 -11.42
C LYS A 46 -4.36 -3.65 -10.67
N MET A 47 -4.54 -4.47 -9.64
CA MET A 47 -5.66 -4.29 -8.71
C MET A 47 -5.35 -3.19 -7.70
N VAL A 48 -6.37 -2.41 -7.34
CA VAL A 48 -6.27 -1.27 -6.44
C VAL A 48 -7.04 -1.58 -5.17
N PHE A 49 -6.37 -1.44 -4.04
CA PHE A 49 -6.91 -1.68 -2.71
C PHE A 49 -6.79 -0.40 -1.88
N LEU A 50 -7.80 -0.16 -1.05
CA LEU A 50 -7.80 0.95 -0.08
C LEU A 50 -7.08 0.55 1.21
N ASN A 51 -7.13 -0.74 1.55
CA ASN A 51 -6.52 -1.29 2.74
C ASN A 51 -5.22 -2.02 2.40
N HIS A 52 -4.19 -1.79 3.21
CA HIS A 52 -2.90 -2.45 3.02
C HIS A 52 -3.00 -3.96 3.23
N ASP A 53 -3.71 -4.43 4.25
CA ASP A 53 -3.86 -5.84 4.57
C ASP A 53 -4.49 -6.63 3.42
N GLU A 54 -5.56 -6.10 2.81
CA GLU A 54 -6.21 -6.72 1.65
C GLU A 54 -5.24 -6.79 0.46
N ALA A 55 -4.50 -5.70 0.21
CA ALA A 55 -3.50 -5.67 -0.85
C ALA A 55 -2.37 -6.68 -0.62
N CYS A 56 -1.92 -6.83 0.64
CA CYS A 56 -0.90 -7.80 1.03
C CYS A 56 -1.38 -9.24 0.90
N LEU A 57 -2.62 -9.53 1.31
CA LEU A 57 -3.23 -10.85 1.13
C LEU A 57 -3.31 -11.21 -0.35
N HIS A 58 -3.77 -10.29 -1.19
CA HIS A 58 -3.83 -10.49 -2.63
C HIS A 58 -2.44 -10.66 -3.26
N GLN A 59 -1.48 -9.83 -2.84
CA GLN A 59 -0.08 -9.88 -3.26
C GLN A 59 0.58 -11.23 -2.93
N LYS A 60 0.18 -11.93 -1.85
CA LYS A 60 0.69 -13.29 -1.57
C LYS A 60 0.29 -14.30 -2.65
N HIS A 61 -0.84 -14.07 -3.32
CA HIS A 61 -1.36 -14.90 -4.40
C HIS A 61 -0.98 -14.41 -5.81
N CYS A 62 -0.50 -13.16 -5.93
CA CYS A 62 -0.11 -12.56 -7.21
C CYS A 62 1.42 -12.44 -7.38
N LYS A 63 1.90 -12.55 -8.61
CA LYS A 63 3.29 -12.24 -8.96
C LYS A 63 3.42 -10.76 -9.30
N GLY A 64 4.31 -10.05 -8.61
CA GLY A 64 4.61 -8.64 -8.89
C GLY A 64 5.05 -7.89 -7.63
N LYS A 65 5.17 -6.56 -7.68
CA LYS A 65 5.48 -5.74 -6.51
C LYS A 65 4.25 -4.91 -6.13
N LEU A 66 3.91 -4.90 -4.85
CA LEU A 66 2.94 -3.96 -4.30
C LEU A 66 3.54 -2.55 -4.36
N GLN A 67 2.82 -1.62 -4.97
CA GLN A 67 3.13 -0.20 -5.01
C GLN A 67 2.08 0.57 -4.24
N THR A 68 2.48 1.65 -3.57
CA THR A 68 1.55 2.53 -2.88
C THR A 68 1.66 3.91 -3.49
N TYR A 69 0.51 4.53 -3.74
CA TYR A 69 0.34 5.86 -4.32
C TYR A 69 -0.46 6.76 -3.38
#